data_AF-D0NDB3-F1
#
_entry.id   AF-D0NDB3-F1
#
_cell.length_a   1.000
_cell.length_b   1.000
_cell.length_c   1.000
_cell.angle_alpha   90.00
_cell.angle_beta   90.00
_cell.angle_gamma   90.00
#
_symmetry.space_group_name_H-M   'P 1'
#
loop_
_entity.id
_entity.type
_entity.pdbx_description
1 polymer ?
#
loop_
_entity_poly.entity_id
_entity_poly.type
_entity_poly.pdbx_seq_one_letter_code
_entity_poly.pdbx_strand_id
1 'polypeptide(L)' 'MLEVASKKNVRAVIQKLPMSKANEGIKMVRDGSVRYRVVLEN' A
#
# COMPACT_ATOMS: atom_id res chain seq x y z
N MET A 1 -2.19 8.54 16.84
CA MET A 1 -1.22 7.85 15.94
C MET A 1 -0.90 8.67 14.68
N LEU A 2 -1.89 9.14 13.91
CA LEU A 2 -1.65 9.97 12.72
C LEU A 2 -0.88 11.26 13.02
N GLU A 3 -1.17 11.90 14.16
CA GLU A 3 -0.47 13.10 14.61
C GLU A 3 1.04 12.86 14.80
N VAL A 4 1.42 11.71 15.37
CA VAL A 4 2.82 11.31 15.55
C VAL A 4 3.48 10.99 14.22
N ALA A 5 2.76 10.31 13.31
CA ALA A 5 3.26 9.99 11.98
C ALA A 5 3.51 11.26 11.14
N SER A 6 2.63 12.25 11.23
CA SER A 6 2.79 13.55 10.57
C SER A 6 3.98 14.32 11.16
N LYS A 7 4.03 14.46 12.49
CA LYS A 7 5.10 15.20 13.20
C LYS A 7 6.49 14.58 13.01
N LYS A 8 6.59 13.25 12.94
CA LYS A 8 7.86 12.51 12.77
C LYS A 8 8.12 12.10 11.32
N ASN A 9 7.30 12.55 10.37
CA ASN A 9 7.37 12.22 8.94
C ASN A 9 7.48 10.70 8.65
N VAL A 10 6.76 9.89 9.43
CA VAL A 10 6.70 8.44 9.23
C VAL A 10 5.78 8.16 8.05
N ARG A 11 6.35 7.66 6.95
CA ARG A 11 5.63 7.32 5.72
C ARG A 11 5.68 5.83 5.46
N ALA A 12 4.58 5.28 4.97
CA ALA A 12 4.55 3.89 4.50
C ALA A 12 5.25 3.78 3.14
N VAL A 13 5.99 2.69 2.94
CA VAL A 13 6.49 2.31 1.62
C VAL A 13 5.32 1.67 0.86
N ILE A 14 4.88 2.33 -0.22
CA ILE A 14 3.66 1.96 -0.94
C ILE A 14 3.97 1.55 -2.39
N GLN A 15 3.23 0.56 -2.86
CA GLN A 15 3.14 0.17 -4.26
C GLN A 15 1.73 0.53 -4.75
N LYS A 16 1.67 1.47 -5.70
CA LYS A 16 0.41 1.96 -6.26
C LYS A 16 -0.07 1.04 -7.36
N LEU A 17 -1.37 0.74 -7.37
CA LEU A 17 -2.06 0.03 -8.43
C LEU A 17 -3.38 0.73 -8.76
N PRO A 18 -3.82 0.70 -10.03
CA PRO A 18 -5.14 1.21 -10.38
C PRO A 18 -6.23 0.34 -9.75
N MET A 19 -7.36 0.94 -9.34
CA MET A 19 -8.49 0.20 -8.75
C MET A 19 -9.02 -0.90 -9.66
N SER A 20 -8.93 -0.73 -10.99
CA SER A 20 -9.29 -1.75 -11.97
C SER A 20 -8.54 -3.07 -11.79
N LYS A 21 -7.37 -3.05 -11.15
CA LYS A 21 -6.52 -4.21 -10.88
C LYS A 21 -6.50 -4.62 -9.40
N ALA A 22 -7.55 -4.31 -8.64
CA ALA A 22 -7.64 -4.66 -7.22
C ALA A 22 -7.41 -6.16 -6.95
N ASN A 23 -7.94 -7.04 -7.79
CA ASN A 23 -7.78 -8.49 -7.64
C ASN A 23 -6.31 -8.94 -7.77
N GLU A 24 -5.54 -8.30 -8.66
CA GLU A 24 -4.10 -8.53 -8.80
C GLU A 24 -3.36 -8.08 -7.54
N GLY A 25 -3.74 -6.92 -6.99
CA GLY A 25 -3.24 -6.42 -5.71
C GLY A 25 -3.45 -7.39 -4.55
N ILE A 26 -4.66 -7.96 -4.43
CA ILE A 26 -4.98 -8.96 -3.39
C ILE A 26 -4.15 -10.22 -3.57
N LYS A 27 -3.99 -10.69 -4.81
CA LYS A 27 -3.17 -11.87 -5.11
C LYS A 27 -1.71 -11.66 -4.71
N MET A 28 -1.12 -10.51 -5.04
CA MET A 28 0.26 -10.20 -4.67
C MET A 28 0.48 -10.20 -3.15
N VAL A 29 -0.49 -9.69 -2.37
CA VAL A 29 -0.42 -9.73 -0.89
C VAL A 29 -0.45 -11.16 -0.37
N ARG A 30 -1.30 -12.02 -0.94
CA ARG A 30 -1.38 -13.44 -0.56
C ARG A 30 -0.12 -14.22 -0.93
N ASP A 31 0.45 -13.91 -2.09
CA ASP A 31 1.66 -14.56 -2.60
C ASP A 31 2.94 -14.02 -1.92
N GLY A 32 2.84 -12.98 -1.09
CA GLY A 32 3.97 -12.39 -0.35
C GLY A 32 4.97 -11.62 -1.23
N SER A 33 4.64 -11.37 -2.50
CA SER A 33 5.49 -10.68 -3.47
C SER A 33 5.47 -9.15 -3.34
N VAL A 34 4.60 -8.62 -2.48
CA VAL A 34 4.47 -7.18 -2.24
C VAL A 34 5.63 -6.67 -1.40
N ARG A 35 6.19 -5.52 -1.83
CA ARG A 35 7.33 -4.92 -1.14
C ARG A 35 7.03 -4.58 0.32
N TYR A 36 5.86 -4.00 0.63
CA TYR A 36 5.32 -3.81 2.00
C TYR A 36 3.81 -3.53 2.04
N ARG A 37 3.29 -2.65 1.17
CA ARG A 37 1.87 -2.27 1.14
C ARG A 37 1.41 -1.94 -0.28
N VAL A 38 0.26 -2.46 -0.68
CA VAL A 38 -0.44 -2.06 -1.91
C VAL A 38 -1.44 -0.94 -1.60
N VAL A 39 -1.46 0.11 -2.41
CA VAL A 39 -2.46 1.19 -2.35
C VAL A 39 -3.17 1.25 -3.69
N LEU A 40 -4.50 1.22 -3.65
CA LEU A 40 -5.33 1.36 -4.85
C LEU A 40 -5.65 2.83 -5.09
N GLU A 41 -5.43 3.29 -6.31
CA GLU A 41 -5.70 4.67 -6.75
C GLU A 41 -6.72 4.62 -7.91
N ASN A 42 -7.64 5.59 -7.94
CA ASN A 42 -8.69 5.71 -8.94
C ASN A 42 -8.26 6.67 -10.05
#